data_AF-A0A140EGF9-F1
#
_entry.id   AF-A0A140EGF9-F1
#
_cell.length_a   1.000
_cell.length_b   1.000
_cell.length_c   1.000
_cell.angle_alpha   90.00
_cell.angle_beta   90.00
_cell.angle_gamma   90.00
#
_symmetry.space_group_name_H-M   'P 1'
#
loop_
_entity.id
_entity.type
_entity.pdbx_description
1 polymer ?
#
loop_
_entity_poly.entity_id
_entity_poly.type
_entity_poly.pdbx_seq_one_letter_code
_entity_poly.pdbx_strand_id
1 'polypeptide(L)'
;MTFLISLSMITSMFIIFISHPMSMGMILLIQVTCVSLMTGMMSNNFWFSYILFIIMVGGMLVLFIYMTSIASNEKFYFSKILLIMFISLFSMMMLSSSILDNMINEYMNIFIYQEMNINLNKYINFPYNIITIMMIIYLLISLIAIVKISKIKYGPLRHMN
;
A
#
# COMPACT_ATOMS: atom_id res chain seq x y z
N MET A 1 -3.05 17.50 -3.80
CA MET A 1 -1.96 16.53 -4.02
C MET A 1 -0.88 16.62 -2.95
N THR A 2 -0.38 17.83 -2.66
CA THR A 2 0.68 18.08 -1.66
C THR A 2 0.37 17.47 -0.29
N PHE A 3 -0.87 17.61 0.19
CA PHE A 3 -1.30 17.03 1.47
C PHE A 3 -1.25 15.50 1.48
N LEU A 4 -1.62 14.83 0.38
CA LEU A 4 -1.52 13.38 0.28
C LEU A 4 -0.06 12.93 0.24
N ILE A 5 0.80 13.67 -0.49
CA ILE A 5 2.24 13.41 -0.56
C ILE A 5 2.85 13.55 0.84
N SER A 6 2.57 14.65 1.55
CA SER A 6 3.11 14.86 2.90
C SER A 6 2.64 13.80 3.89
N LEU A 7 1.36 13.41 3.84
CA LEU A 7 0.82 12.34 4.68
C LEU A 7 1.50 10.98 4.38
N SER A 8 1.75 10.67 3.10
CA SER A 8 2.47 9.44 2.72
C SER A 8 3.93 9.43 3.20
N MET A 9 4.59 10.58 3.17
CA MET A 9 5.96 10.72 3.66
C MET A 9 6.03 10.53 5.18
N ILE A 10 5.11 11.15 5.92
CA ILE A 10 5.00 10.97 7.37
C ILE A 10 4.80 9.49 7.70
N THR A 11 3.78 8.85 7.11
CA THR A 11 3.50 7.44 7.39
C THR A 11 4.67 6.51 7.08
N SER A 12 5.42 6.78 6.00
CA SER A 12 6.63 6.01 5.65
C SER A 12 7.75 6.15 6.69
N MET A 13 7.94 7.34 7.28
CA MET A 13 8.91 7.54 8.35
C MET A 13 8.50 6.83 9.64
N PHE A 14 7.20 6.83 9.96
CA PHE A 14 6.70 6.17 11.17
C PHE A 14 6.80 4.65 11.15
N ILE A 15 6.71 4.04 9.96
CA ILE A 15 6.87 2.59 9.77
C ILE A 15 8.18 2.07 10.39
N ILE A 16 9.27 2.81 10.26
CA ILE A 16 10.60 2.38 10.74
C ILE A 16 10.63 2.25 12.27
N PHE A 17 9.84 3.03 12.99
CA PHE A 17 9.88 3.11 14.44
C PHE A 17 8.88 2.20 15.16
N ILE A 18 8.02 1.49 14.42
CA ILE A 18 6.95 0.69 15.01
C ILE A 18 7.29 -0.78 14.96
N SER A 19 7.24 -1.41 16.14
CA SER A 19 7.49 -2.84 16.30
C SER A 19 6.22 -3.69 16.26
N HIS A 20 5.10 -3.17 16.77
CA HIS A 20 3.90 -3.99 16.95
C HIS A 20 3.20 -4.27 15.59
N PRO A 21 2.94 -5.54 15.23
CA PRO A 21 2.42 -5.93 13.92
C PRO A 21 1.09 -5.26 13.57
N MET A 22 0.19 -5.09 14.55
CA MET A 22 -1.11 -4.45 14.34
C MET A 22 -0.96 -2.97 13.97
N SER A 23 -0.09 -2.22 14.65
CA SER A 23 0.13 -0.80 14.32
C SER A 23 0.87 -0.64 13.00
N MET A 24 1.79 -1.56 12.70
CA MET A 24 2.44 -1.62 11.40
C MET A 24 1.40 -1.83 10.27
N GLY A 25 0.45 -2.75 10.48
CA GLY A 25 -0.68 -2.96 9.56
C GLY A 25 -1.57 -1.72 9.40
N MET A 26 -1.86 -1.01 10.49
CA MET A 26 -2.67 0.22 10.40
C MET A 26 -1.98 1.34 9.62
N ILE A 27 -0.66 1.54 9.81
CA ILE A 27 0.06 2.59 9.09
C ILE A 27 0.20 2.23 7.61
N LEU A 28 0.48 0.96 7.30
CA LEU A 28 0.49 0.49 5.92
C LEU A 28 -0.85 0.71 5.23
N LEU A 29 -2.00 0.56 5.93
CA LEU A 29 -3.31 0.82 5.34
C LEU A 29 -3.46 2.29 4.96
N ILE A 30 -3.07 3.20 5.86
CA ILE A 30 -3.08 4.65 5.59
C ILE A 30 -2.13 5.00 4.44
N GLN A 31 -0.96 4.37 4.37
CA GLN A 31 -0.01 4.64 3.29
C GLN A 31 -0.58 4.17 1.94
N VAL A 32 -1.15 2.96 1.88
CA VAL A 32 -1.77 2.41 0.65
C VAL A 32 -2.95 3.27 0.20
N THR A 33 -3.80 3.74 1.11
CA THR A 33 -4.91 4.63 0.75
C THR A 33 -4.38 5.94 0.15
N CYS A 34 -3.36 6.55 0.76
CA CYS A 34 -2.73 7.78 0.25
C CYS A 34 -2.14 7.58 -1.16
N VAL A 35 -1.40 6.49 -1.37
CA VAL A 35 -0.80 6.16 -2.68
C VAL A 35 -1.88 5.91 -3.74
N SER A 36 -2.93 5.16 -3.41
CA SER A 36 -4.03 4.90 -4.35
C SER A 36 -4.71 6.21 -4.79
N LEU A 37 -4.98 7.12 -3.85
CA LEU A 37 -5.57 8.43 -4.15
C LEU A 37 -4.65 9.30 -5.01
N MET A 38 -3.34 9.31 -4.73
CA MET A 38 -2.37 10.02 -5.56
C MET A 38 -2.32 9.46 -6.98
N THR A 39 -2.27 8.13 -7.15
CA THR A 39 -2.29 7.54 -8.50
C THR A 39 -3.58 7.86 -9.25
N GLY A 40 -4.72 7.87 -8.55
CA GLY A 40 -6.01 8.23 -9.14
C GLY A 40 -6.06 9.67 -9.63
N MET A 41 -5.53 10.61 -8.83
CA MET A 41 -5.45 12.03 -9.21
C MET A 41 -4.42 12.32 -10.32
N MET A 42 -3.41 11.46 -10.54
CA MET A 42 -2.46 11.60 -11.65
C MET A 42 -2.94 10.96 -12.96
N SER A 43 -3.82 9.97 -12.87
CA SER A 43 -4.31 9.23 -14.03
C SER A 43 -5.63 9.80 -14.55
N ASN A 44 -5.82 9.80 -15.87
CA ASN A 44 -7.11 10.19 -16.46
C ASN A 44 -8.26 9.24 -16.08
N ASN A 45 -7.95 7.97 -15.77
CA ASN A 45 -8.93 6.96 -15.37
C ASN A 45 -8.52 6.28 -14.05
N PHE A 46 -9.46 6.23 -13.10
CA PHE A 46 -9.26 5.64 -11.76
C PHE A 46 -9.04 4.12 -11.72
N TRP A 47 -9.11 3.41 -12.86
CA TRP A 47 -8.97 1.94 -12.91
C TRP A 47 -7.69 1.44 -12.24
N PHE A 48 -6.55 2.09 -12.47
CA PHE A 48 -5.29 1.70 -11.84
C PHE A 48 -5.29 1.93 -10.33
N SER A 49 -5.84 3.06 -9.87
CA SER A 49 -5.96 3.34 -8.43
C SER A 49 -6.84 2.32 -7.71
N TYR A 50 -7.93 1.87 -8.33
CA TYR A 50 -8.81 0.85 -7.75
C TYR A 50 -8.14 -0.52 -7.68
N ILE A 51 -7.47 -0.94 -8.75
CA ILE A 51 -6.74 -2.23 -8.76
C ILE A 51 -5.66 -2.22 -7.68
N LEU A 52 -4.89 -1.13 -7.55
CA LEU A 52 -3.87 -0.98 -6.51
C LEU A 52 -4.48 -1.08 -5.11
N PHE A 53 -5.58 -0.36 -4.86
CA PHE A 53 -6.24 -0.37 -3.56
C PHE A 53 -6.72 -1.78 -3.16
N ILE A 54 -7.41 -2.48 -4.06
CA ILE A 54 -7.99 -3.80 -3.77
C ILE A 54 -6.90 -4.83 -3.47
N ILE A 55 -5.85 -4.88 -4.30
CA ILE A 55 -4.80 -5.89 -4.15
C ILE A 55 -4.03 -5.66 -2.84
N MET A 56 -3.68 -4.41 -2.55
CA MET A 56 -2.89 -4.08 -1.36
C MET A 56 -3.69 -4.28 -0.07
N VAL A 57 -4.94 -3.78 0.00
CA VAL A 57 -5.79 -3.97 1.19
C VAL A 57 -6.13 -5.46 1.38
N GLY A 58 -6.42 -6.20 0.31
CA GLY A 58 -6.67 -7.64 0.36
C GLY A 58 -5.50 -8.43 0.94
N GLY A 59 -4.27 -8.17 0.46
CA GLY A 59 -3.06 -8.81 0.98
C GLY A 59 -2.78 -8.49 2.46
N MET A 60 -3.07 -7.25 2.87
CA MET A 60 -2.88 -6.81 4.25
C MET A 60 -3.85 -7.47 5.22
N LEU A 61 -5.10 -7.71 4.82
CA LEU A 61 -6.08 -8.42 5.67
C LEU A 61 -5.64 -9.87 5.95
N VAL A 62 -5.04 -10.54 4.97
CA VAL A 62 -4.49 -11.90 5.15
C VAL A 62 -3.33 -11.89 6.16
N LEU A 63 -2.41 -10.92 6.04
CA LEU A 63 -1.32 -10.75 7.01
C LEU A 63 -1.83 -10.42 8.41
N PHE A 64 -2.90 -9.62 8.52
CA PHE A 64 -3.52 -9.28 9.80
C PHE A 64 -4.10 -10.51 10.51
N ILE A 65 -4.83 -11.37 9.77
CA ILE A 65 -5.37 -12.62 10.31
C ILE A 65 -4.23 -13.56 10.74
N TYR A 66 -3.17 -13.67 9.93
CA TYR A 66 -2.01 -14.49 10.27
C TYR A 66 -1.34 -14.03 11.57
N MET A 67 -1.07 -12.73 11.73
CA MET A 67 -0.40 -12.21 12.91
C MET A 67 -1.24 -12.35 14.18
N THR A 68 -2.56 -12.09 14.11
CA THR A 68 -3.46 -12.29 15.26
C THR A 68 -3.60 -13.75 15.66
N SER A 69 -3.41 -14.70 14.73
CA SER A 69 -3.44 -16.13 15.02
C SER A 69 -2.16 -16.67 15.69
N ILE A 70 -1.01 -15.99 15.52
CA ILE A 70 0.30 -16.46 15.99
C ILE A 70 0.75 -15.78 17.28
N ALA A 71 0.42 -14.51 17.47
CA ALA A 71 0.77 -13.77 18.66
C ALA A 71 -0.50 -13.16 19.27
N SER A 72 -1.03 -13.81 20.29
CA SER A 72 -2.16 -13.27 21.06
C SER A 72 -1.70 -12.11 21.95
N ASN A 73 -2.15 -10.90 21.59
CA ASN A 73 -2.23 -9.71 22.47
C ASN A 73 -0.96 -9.35 23.25
N GLU A 74 0.14 -9.05 22.55
CA GLU A 74 1.19 -8.25 23.19
C GLU A 74 0.61 -6.89 23.60
N LYS A 75 0.94 -6.45 24.83
CA LYS A 75 0.47 -5.15 25.32
C LYS A 75 1.04 -4.05 24.44
N PHE A 76 0.16 -3.21 23.91
CA PHE A 76 0.55 -2.09 23.06
C PHE A 76 1.29 -1.02 23.89
N TYR A 77 2.59 -0.87 23.65
CA TYR A 77 3.40 0.19 24.26
C TYR A 77 3.44 1.40 23.35
N PHE A 78 2.66 2.42 23.68
CA PHE A 78 2.66 3.69 22.97
C PHE A 78 3.80 4.58 23.45
N SER A 79 4.65 5.06 22.53
CA SER A 79 5.72 5.99 22.89
C SER A 79 5.27 7.44 22.71
N LYS A 80 5.34 8.21 23.80
CA LYS A 80 4.98 9.65 23.78
C LYS A 80 5.90 10.45 22.85
N ILE A 81 7.15 10.01 22.69
CA ILE A 81 8.15 10.62 21.80
C ILE A 81 7.70 10.51 20.34
N LEU A 82 7.22 9.34 19.90
CA LEU A 82 6.72 9.17 18.53
C LEU A 82 5.48 10.03 18.29
N LEU A 83 4.59 10.17 19.28
CA LEU A 83 3.43 11.07 19.15
C LEU A 83 3.87 12.54 18.98
N ILE A 84 4.80 13.02 19.81
CA ILE A 84 5.29 14.40 19.71
C ILE A 84 5.96 14.63 18.35
N MET A 85 6.75 13.67 17.88
CA MET A 85 7.36 13.71 16.56
C MET A 85 6.29 13.73 15.45
N PHE A 86 5.19 13.00 15.62
CA PHE A 86 4.10 12.98 14.63
C PHE A 86 3.44 14.34 14.55
N ILE A 87 3.11 14.93 15.70
CA ILE A 87 2.44 16.22 15.79
C ILE A 87 3.34 17.34 15.23
N SER A 88 4.64 17.33 15.52
CA SER A 88 5.57 18.35 15.03
C SER A 88 5.79 18.26 13.52
N LEU A 89 5.91 17.05 12.97
CA LEU A 89 6.00 16.86 11.53
C LEU A 89 4.69 17.27 10.84
N PHE A 90 3.55 16.90 11.42
CA PHE A 90 2.26 17.25 10.85
C PHE A 90 2.01 18.76 10.83
N SER A 91 2.36 19.48 11.89
CA SER A 91 2.20 20.95 11.95
C SER A 91 3.09 21.68 10.95
N MET A 92 4.34 21.24 10.79
CA MET A 92 5.24 21.79 9.77
C MET A 92 4.69 21.57 8.36
N MET A 93 4.11 20.41 8.11
CA MET A 93 3.56 20.10 6.79
C MET A 93 2.34 20.96 6.44
N MET A 94 1.44 21.21 7.40
CA MET A 94 0.26 22.06 7.18
C MET A 94 0.63 23.50 6.79
N LEU A 95 1.73 24.01 7.33
CA LEU A 95 2.27 25.32 6.93
C LEU A 95 2.82 25.27 5.51
N SER A 96 3.60 24.24 5.18
CA SER A 96 4.24 24.10 3.86
C SER A 96 3.25 23.86 2.71
N SER A 97 2.14 23.14 2.95
CA SER A 97 1.20 22.77 1.89
C SER A 97 0.50 23.99 1.29
N SER A 98 0.19 24.99 2.12
CA SER A 98 -0.43 26.24 1.66
C SER A 98 0.43 27.00 0.65
N ILE A 99 1.75 26.96 0.81
CA ILE A 99 2.72 27.64 -0.07
C ILE A 99 2.92 26.83 -1.36
N LEU A 100 3.05 25.51 -1.23
CA LEU A 100 3.30 24.63 -2.38
C LEU A 100 2.09 24.46 -3.30
N ASP A 101 0.87 24.46 -2.77
CA ASP A 101 -0.34 24.28 -3.59
C ASP A 101 -0.53 25.40 -4.61
N ASN A 102 -0.15 26.63 -4.27
CA ASN A 102 -0.20 27.76 -5.20
C ASN A 102 0.76 27.55 -6.38
N MET A 103 1.97 27.05 -6.12
CA MET A 103 2.97 26.78 -7.16
C MET A 103 2.54 25.63 -8.07
N ILE A 104 2.01 24.55 -7.49
CA ILE A 104 1.67 23.33 -8.26
C ILE A 104 0.47 23.54 -9.18
N ASN A 105 -0.53 24.33 -8.76
CA ASN A 105 -1.69 24.61 -9.60
C ASN A 105 -1.32 25.35 -10.89
N GLU A 106 -0.30 26.21 -10.87
CA GLU A 106 0.19 26.89 -12.07
C GLU A 106 0.84 25.91 -13.07
N TYR A 107 1.61 24.94 -12.58
CA TYR A 107 2.25 23.93 -13.44
C TYR A 107 1.28 22.86 -13.94
N MET A 108 0.31 22.43 -13.13
CA MET A 108 -0.64 21.37 -13.53
C MET A 108 -1.53 21.80 -14.70
N ASN A 109 -1.90 23.08 -14.79
CA ASN A 109 -2.69 23.60 -15.92
C ASN A 109 -1.98 23.45 -17.28
N ILE A 110 -0.65 23.31 -17.31
CA ILE A 110 0.15 23.15 -18.53
C ILE A 110 0.12 21.69 -19.03
N PHE A 111 -0.08 20.71 -18.16
CA PHE A 111 0.00 19.28 -18.49
C PHE A 111 -1.34 18.59 -18.80
N ILE A 112 -2.47 19.28 -18.61
CA ILE A 112 -3.83 18.71 -18.76
C ILE A 112 -4.16 18.29 -20.21
N TYR A 113 -3.38 18.69 -21.22
CA TYR A 113 -3.74 18.49 -22.63
C TYR A 113 -3.30 17.18 -23.30
N GLN A 114 -2.74 16.20 -22.57
CA GLN A 114 -2.51 14.87 -23.14
C GLN A 114 -3.39 13.83 -22.47
N GLU A 115 -4.56 13.61 -23.06
CA GLU A 115 -5.36 12.42 -22.80
C GLU A 115 -4.60 11.16 -23.26
N MET A 116 -3.77 10.62 -22.38
CA MET A 116 -3.28 9.25 -22.51
C MET A 116 -4.46 8.30 -22.30
N ASN A 117 -5.09 7.87 -23.39
CA ASN A 117 -6.01 6.73 -23.38
C ASN A 117 -5.22 5.44 -23.13
N ILE A 118 -4.93 5.15 -21.87
CA ILE A 118 -4.30 3.90 -21.46
C ILE A 118 -5.33 2.78 -21.59
N ASN A 119 -5.32 2.09 -22.73
CA ASN A 119 -6.21 0.97 -22.96
C ASN A 119 -5.56 -0.32 -22.42
N LEU A 120 -6.14 -0.92 -21.38
CA LEU A 120 -5.65 -2.16 -20.74
C LEU A 120 -5.54 -3.34 -21.73
N ASN A 121 -6.33 -3.30 -22.81
CA ASN A 121 -6.33 -4.30 -23.86
C ASN A 121 -4.97 -4.45 -24.59
N LYS A 122 -4.06 -3.47 -24.46
CA LYS A 122 -2.72 -3.55 -25.04
C LYS A 122 -1.92 -4.76 -24.53
N TYR A 123 -2.11 -5.16 -23.27
CA TYR A 123 -1.37 -6.29 -22.68
C TYR A 123 -1.88 -7.66 -23.12
N ILE A 124 -3.14 -7.74 -23.56
CA ILE A 124 -3.73 -8.99 -24.08
C ILE A 124 -3.39 -9.17 -25.56
N ASN A 125 -3.16 -8.07 -26.28
CA ASN A 125 -2.84 -8.10 -27.69
C ASN A 125 -1.36 -8.40 -27.95
N PHE A 126 -1.07 -9.01 -29.10
CA PHE A 126 0.30 -9.16 -29.60
C PHE A 126 0.93 -7.77 -29.84
N PRO A 127 2.21 -7.52 -29.53
CA PRO A 127 3.24 -8.47 -29.03
C PRO A 127 3.31 -8.58 -27.49
N TYR A 128 2.59 -7.73 -26.74
CA TYR A 128 2.74 -7.65 -25.28
C TYR A 128 2.11 -8.81 -24.52
N ASN A 129 1.30 -9.65 -25.18
CA ASN A 129 0.74 -10.89 -24.60
C ASN A 129 1.80 -11.88 -24.08
N ILE A 130 3.07 -11.75 -24.48
CA ILE A 130 4.14 -12.57 -23.89
C ILE A 130 4.28 -12.28 -22.38
N ILE A 131 4.08 -11.01 -21.98
CA ILE A 131 4.19 -10.58 -20.57
C ILE A 131 3.06 -11.21 -19.75
N THR A 132 1.83 -11.22 -20.25
CA THR A 132 0.68 -11.83 -19.55
C THR A 132 0.85 -13.34 -19.41
N ILE A 133 1.32 -14.03 -20.45
CA ILE A 133 1.62 -15.48 -20.40
C ILE A 133 2.68 -15.76 -19.32
N MET A 134 3.76 -14.96 -19.25
CA MET A 134 4.78 -15.12 -18.22
C MET A 134 4.22 -14.94 -16.80
N MET A 135 3.32 -13.96 -16.58
CA MET A 135 2.70 -13.73 -15.26
C MET A 135 1.79 -14.88 -14.84
N ILE A 136 1.05 -15.49 -15.78
CA ILE A 136 0.22 -16.67 -15.51
C ILE A 136 1.10 -17.85 -15.05
N ILE A 137 2.20 -18.11 -15.76
CA ILE A 137 3.14 -19.18 -15.40
C ILE A 137 3.76 -18.91 -14.02
N TYR A 138 4.14 -17.66 -13.73
CA TYR A 138 4.68 -17.28 -12.42
C TYR A 138 3.69 -17.55 -11.27
N LEU A 139 2.43 -17.14 -11.42
CA LEU A 139 1.39 -17.39 -10.42
C LEU A 139 1.08 -18.89 -10.26
N LEU A 140 1.14 -19.67 -11.33
CA LEU A 140 0.96 -21.12 -11.25
C LEU A 140 2.10 -21.80 -10.48
N ILE A 141 3.34 -21.40 -10.75
CA ILE A 141 4.51 -21.92 -10.03
C ILE A 141 4.43 -21.53 -8.54
N SER A 142 4.06 -20.29 -8.22
CA SER A 142 3.93 -19.84 -6.83
C SER A 142 2.86 -20.63 -6.07
N LEU A 143 1.71 -20.92 -6.69
CA LEU A 143 0.67 -21.77 -6.10
C LEU A 143 1.18 -23.19 -5.80
N ILE A 144 1.89 -23.82 -6.75
CA ILE A 144 2.47 -25.15 -6.55
C ILE A 144 3.50 -25.12 -5.41
N ALA A 145 4.35 -24.09 -5.36
CA ALA A 145 5.34 -23.91 -4.30
C ALA A 145 4.66 -23.74 -2.93
N ILE A 146 3.64 -22.88 -2.81
CA ILE A 146 2.89 -22.65 -1.58
C ILE A 146 2.25 -23.96 -1.09
N VAL A 147 1.62 -24.74 -1.97
CA VAL A 147 1.02 -26.04 -1.61
C VAL A 147 2.06 -27.06 -1.15
N LYS A 148 3.29 -27.03 -1.69
CA LYS A 148 4.38 -27.90 -1.23
C LYS A 148 4.92 -27.46 0.14
N ILE A 149 5.07 -26.15 0.36
CA ILE A 149 5.57 -25.58 1.62
C ILE A 149 4.55 -25.77 2.75
N SER A 150 3.25 -25.63 2.48
CA SER A 150 2.20 -25.76 3.50
C SER A 150 1.91 -27.22 3.90
N LYS A 151 2.35 -28.22 3.12
CA LYS A 151 2.21 -29.66 3.44
C LYS A 151 3.23 -30.14 4.48
N ILE A 152 3.36 -29.43 5.61
CA ILE A 152 4.16 -29.89 6.75
C ILE A 152 3.33 -30.94 7.52
N LYS A 153 3.85 -32.17 7.60
CA LYS A 153 3.22 -33.32 8.29
C LYS A 153 3.59 -33.42 9.77
N TYR A 154 3.54 -32.34 10.55
CA TYR A 154 3.84 -32.43 11.98
C TYR A 154 2.79 -31.75 12.85
N GLY A 155 1.85 -32.58 13.32
CA GLY A 155 0.95 -32.32 14.45
C GLY A 155 0.00 -31.13 14.30
N PRO A 156 -1.15 -31.13 14.98
CA PRO A 156 -1.95 -29.91 15.09
C PRO A 156 -1.14 -28.82 15.83
N LEU A 157 -1.12 -27.59 15.28
CA LEU A 157 -0.55 -26.38 15.91
C LEU A 157 -1.19 -26.02 17.26
N ARG A 158 -2.26 -26.70 17.63
CA ARG A 158 -2.98 -26.53 18.88
C ARG A 158 -3.03 -27.89 19.57
N HIS A 159 -2.53 -27.97 20.81
CA HIS A 159 -2.84 -29.11 21.67
C HIS A 159 -4.37 -29.24 21.74
N MET A 160 -4.90 -30.38 21.28
CA MET A 160 -6.24 -30.78 21.68
C MET A 160 -6.18 -31.02 23.19
N ASN A 161 -7.04 -30.32 23.92
CA ASN A 161 -7.18 -30.43 25.37
C ASN A 161 -7.41 -31.88 25.82
#